data_AF-A0A7C7X3B2-F1
#
_entry.id   AF-A0A7C7X3B2-F1
#
_cell.length_a   1.000
_cell.length_b   1.000
_cell.length_c   1.000
_cell.angle_alpha   90.00
_cell.angle_beta   90.00
_cell.angle_gamma   90.00
#
_symmetry.space_group_name_H-M   'P 1'
#
loop_
_entity.id
_entity.type
_entity.pdbx_description
1 polymer ?
#
loop_
_entity_poly.entity_id
_entity_poly.type
_entity_poly.pdbx_seq_one_letter_code
_entity_poly.pdbx_strand_id
1 'polypeptide(L)'
;MPVVGNFDPPVTGGTGSIVGPLNFNTSNPYDVNGDGRLNVGDLVDLVVYVHQNGTGHLPTGRTEPLWVDVNQDGHLRFSDVAALVQAVLNEYRGGAPEPEIEPDDSRDVASFDNFFAVLDEEDEDLPIYIDLN
;
A
#
# COMPACT_ATOMS: atom_id res chain seq x y z
N MET A 1 44.55 18.86 -35.90
CA MET A 1 44.44 18.21 -34.59
C MET A 1 43.09 18.62 -34.00
N PRO A 2 42.09 17.74 -33.85
CA PRO A 2 40.90 18.12 -33.11
C PRO A 2 41.25 18.28 -31.62
N VAL A 3 40.84 19.39 -31.03
CA VAL A 3 40.97 19.66 -29.60
C VAL A 3 40.04 18.69 -28.87
N VAL A 4 40.62 17.80 -28.06
CA VAL A 4 39.87 16.98 -27.11
C VAL A 4 39.23 17.93 -26.11
N GLY A 5 37.91 18.05 -26.21
CA GLY A 5 37.11 18.83 -25.27
C GLY A 5 37.16 18.17 -23.90
N ASN A 6 37.53 18.97 -22.89
CA ASN A 6 37.31 18.69 -21.48
C ASN A 6 35.79 18.82 -21.19
N PHE A 7 34.98 17.99 -21.86
CA PHE A 7 33.58 17.80 -21.56
C PHE A 7 33.48 17.00 -20.27
N ASP A 8 33.82 17.68 -19.18
CA ASP A 8 33.40 17.30 -17.85
C ASP A 8 31.96 17.84 -17.73
N PRO A 9 30.92 17.00 -17.83
CA PRO A 9 29.58 17.46 -17.51
C PRO A 9 29.57 17.87 -16.04
N PRO A 10 28.76 18.86 -15.62
CA PRO A 10 28.66 19.17 -14.21
C PRO A 10 28.30 17.89 -13.46
N VAL A 11 29.21 17.42 -12.58
CA VAL A 11 28.83 16.46 -11.57
C VAL A 11 27.90 17.24 -10.65
N THR A 12 26.59 17.10 -10.88
CA THR A 12 25.59 17.58 -9.93
C THR A 12 25.71 16.67 -8.71
N GLY A 13 26.72 16.95 -7.89
CA GLY A 13 26.76 16.60 -6.48
C GLY A 13 25.70 17.43 -5.78
N GLY A 14 24.44 17.18 -6.12
CA GLY A 14 23.30 17.61 -5.35
C GLY A 14 23.29 16.70 -4.14
N THR A 15 23.87 17.16 -3.04
CA THR A 15 23.48 16.67 -1.71
C THR A 15 21.99 16.98 -1.62
N GLY A 16 21.17 16.00 -2.00
CA GLY A 16 19.74 16.12 -2.11
C GLY A 16 19.17 16.25 -0.72
N SER A 17 19.25 17.44 -0.14
CA SER A 17 18.17 17.90 0.71
C SER A 17 16.98 18.10 -0.23
N ILE A 18 16.29 16.99 -0.50
CA ILE A 18 14.98 16.97 -1.15
C ILE A 18 14.00 17.63 -0.17
N VAL A 19 14.07 18.97 -0.08
CA VAL A 19 13.11 19.80 0.63
C VAL A 19 11.93 20.03 -0.32
N GLY A 20 11.29 18.94 -0.73
CA GLY A 20 9.90 18.93 -1.17
C GLY A 20 9.11 18.15 -0.12
N PRO A 21 7.85 18.52 0.19
CA PRO A 21 7.03 17.69 1.05
C PRO A 21 7.01 16.26 0.48
N LEU A 22 7.45 15.33 1.31
CA LEU A 22 7.70 13.95 0.96
C LEU A 22 6.37 13.24 0.69
N ASN A 23 6.36 12.31 -0.28
CA ASN A 23 5.18 11.47 -0.54
C ASN A 23 4.97 10.39 0.53
N PHE A 24 5.86 10.35 1.53
CA PHE A 24 5.80 9.48 2.68
C PHE A 24 5.66 10.28 3.96
N ASN A 25 5.01 9.69 4.96
CA ASN A 25 4.88 10.29 6.27
C ASN A 25 6.19 10.03 7.06
N THR A 26 6.88 11.11 7.44
CA THR A 26 8.16 11.05 8.17
C THR A 26 8.02 10.62 9.62
N SER A 27 6.84 10.80 10.21
CA SER A 27 6.57 10.44 11.60
C SER A 27 6.17 8.98 11.71
N ASN A 28 5.27 8.53 10.82
CA ASN A 28 4.85 7.15 10.71
C ASN A 28 4.54 6.84 9.24
N PRO A 29 5.39 6.07 8.52
CA PRO A 29 5.17 5.75 7.10
C PRO A 29 3.83 5.08 6.79
N TYR A 30 3.20 4.44 7.79
CA TYR A 30 1.95 3.70 7.63
C TYR A 30 0.69 4.54 7.94
N ASP A 31 0.85 5.73 8.52
CA ASP A 31 -0.24 6.68 8.76
C ASP A 31 -0.39 7.58 7.52
N VAL A 32 -1.20 7.11 6.57
CA VAL A 32 -1.33 7.70 5.22
C VAL A 32 -2.22 8.94 5.22
N ASN A 33 -3.11 9.09 6.21
CA ASN A 33 -4.00 10.24 6.33
C ASN A 33 -3.57 11.26 7.41
N GLY A 34 -2.59 10.91 8.25
CA GLY A 34 -1.95 11.80 9.22
C GLY A 34 -2.76 12.04 10.48
N ASP A 35 -3.68 11.13 10.80
CA ASP A 35 -4.49 11.22 12.01
C ASP A 35 -3.73 10.81 13.29
N GLY A 36 -2.48 10.33 13.13
CA GLY A 36 -1.60 9.92 14.19
C GLY A 36 -1.81 8.47 14.64
N ARG A 37 -2.60 7.68 13.93
CA ARG A 37 -2.87 6.27 14.21
C ARG A 37 -2.58 5.42 12.99
N LEU A 38 -2.30 4.14 13.21
CA LEU A 38 -2.29 3.13 12.16
C LEU A 38 -3.55 2.29 12.30
N ASN A 39 -4.45 2.35 11.33
CA ASN A 39 -5.69 1.58 11.37
C ASN A 39 -6.21 1.22 9.97
N VAL A 40 -7.39 0.60 9.89
CA VAL A 40 -8.00 0.22 8.59
C VAL A 40 -8.38 1.44 7.74
N GLY A 41 -8.64 2.60 8.35
CA GLY A 41 -8.90 3.86 7.66
C GLY A 41 -7.77 4.25 6.72
N ASP A 42 -6.52 4.11 7.19
CA ASP A 42 -5.31 4.30 6.37
C ASP A 42 -5.33 3.42 5.11
N LEU A 43 -5.62 2.14 5.31
CA LEU A 43 -5.69 1.17 4.21
C LEU A 43 -6.77 1.53 3.20
N VAL A 44 -7.96 1.92 3.67
CA VAL A 44 -9.08 2.32 2.81
C VAL A 44 -8.71 3.56 2.01
N ASP A 45 -8.14 4.58 2.65
CA ASP A 45 -7.73 5.82 2.00
C ASP A 45 -6.70 5.57 0.89
N LEU A 46 -5.70 4.73 1.14
CA LEU A 46 -4.69 4.36 0.14
C LEU A 46 -5.29 3.59 -1.05
N VAL A 47 -6.16 2.60 -0.79
CA VAL A 47 -6.79 1.81 -1.86
C VAL A 47 -7.71 2.67 -2.72
N VAL A 48 -8.52 3.53 -2.11
CA VAL A 48 -9.36 4.48 -2.83
C VAL A 48 -8.51 5.41 -3.68
N TYR A 49 -7.41 5.93 -3.13
CA TYR A 49 -6.50 6.80 -3.87
C TYR A 49 -5.87 6.08 -5.09
N VAL A 50 -5.38 4.85 -4.92
CA VAL A 50 -4.83 4.03 -6.02
C VAL A 50 -5.90 3.75 -7.08
N HIS A 51 -7.14 3.46 -6.66
CA HIS A 51 -8.24 3.23 -7.58
C HIS A 51 -8.58 4.48 -8.42
N GLN A 52 -8.53 5.66 -7.81
CA GLN A 52 -8.87 6.92 -8.48
C GLN A 52 -7.75 7.47 -9.37
N ASN A 53 -6.49 7.34 -8.95
CA ASN A 53 -5.34 7.99 -9.59
C ASN A 53 -4.43 7.01 -10.35
N GLY A 54 -4.59 5.71 -10.12
CA GLY A 54 -3.73 4.67 -10.66
C GLY A 54 -2.41 4.54 -9.89
N THR A 55 -1.45 3.85 -10.52
CA THR A 55 -0.10 3.62 -10.01
C THR A 55 0.91 4.35 -10.89
N GLY A 56 2.08 4.69 -10.34
CA GLY A 56 3.08 5.40 -11.12
C GLY A 56 4.18 6.07 -10.30
N HIS A 57 5.02 6.84 -11.00
CA HIS A 57 6.05 7.65 -10.35
C HIS A 57 5.41 8.83 -9.63
N LEU A 58 5.82 9.03 -8.38
CA LEU A 58 5.31 10.14 -7.58
C LEU A 58 6.23 11.35 -7.77
N PRO A 59 5.70 12.50 -8.24
CA PRO A 59 6.51 13.70 -8.40
C PRO A 59 7.07 14.15 -7.05
N THR A 60 8.28 14.69 -7.05
CA THR A 60 8.85 15.34 -5.86
C THR A 60 8.11 16.64 -5.57
N GLY A 61 7.61 16.80 -4.33
CA GLY A 61 6.83 17.96 -3.92
C GLY A 61 5.33 17.67 -3.97
N ARG A 62 4.77 17.34 -2.81
CA ARG A 62 3.35 17.03 -2.59
C ARG A 62 2.38 18.07 -3.17
N THR A 63 1.43 17.57 -3.97
CA THR A 63 0.18 18.26 -4.35
C THR A 63 -1.03 17.62 -3.67
N GLU A 64 -0.87 16.45 -3.06
CA GLU A 64 -1.97 15.55 -2.69
C GLU A 64 -2.16 15.41 -1.18
N PRO A 65 -3.38 15.17 -0.68
CA PRO A 65 -3.67 15.14 0.76
C PRO A 65 -3.19 13.88 1.49
N LEU A 66 -2.72 12.83 0.81
CA LEU A 66 -2.30 11.56 1.42
C LEU A 66 -0.79 11.27 1.24
N TRP A 67 -0.20 10.51 2.17
CA TRP A 67 1.20 10.05 2.12
C TRP A 67 1.34 8.63 1.55
N VAL A 68 1.15 8.50 0.24
CA VAL A 68 0.94 7.23 -0.45
C VAL A 68 2.18 6.35 -0.67
N ASP A 69 3.39 6.90 -0.51
CA ASP A 69 4.68 6.20 -0.69
C ASP A 69 5.11 5.53 0.63
N VAL A 70 4.45 4.44 1.00
CA VAL A 70 4.64 3.78 2.29
C VAL A 70 6.03 3.12 2.37
N ASN A 71 6.54 2.61 1.24
CA ASN A 71 7.84 1.92 1.18
C ASN A 71 9.03 2.83 0.83
N GLN A 72 8.78 4.12 0.54
CA GLN A 72 9.78 5.15 0.20
C GLN A 72 10.58 4.84 -1.07
N ASP A 73 9.98 4.17 -2.04
CA ASP A 73 10.60 3.84 -3.33
C ASP A 73 10.37 4.89 -4.42
N GLY A 74 9.63 5.97 -4.10
CA GLY A 74 9.31 7.06 -5.00
C GLY A 74 8.23 6.74 -6.03
N HIS A 75 7.49 5.64 -5.85
CA HIS A 75 6.37 5.25 -6.69
C HIS A 75 5.17 4.86 -5.82
N LEU A 76 3.98 5.04 -6.37
CA LEU A 76 2.77 4.44 -5.83
C LEU A 76 2.51 3.14 -6.58
N ARG A 77 2.57 2.02 -5.87
CA ARG A 77 2.32 0.68 -6.42
C ARG A 77 1.53 -0.18 -5.44
N PHE A 78 1.13 -1.36 -5.90
CA PHE A 78 0.52 -2.37 -5.03
C PHE A 78 1.47 -2.86 -3.91
N SER A 79 2.78 -2.66 -4.03
CA SER A 79 3.73 -2.92 -2.96
C SER A 79 3.51 -2.02 -1.74
N ASP A 80 3.07 -0.77 -1.93
CA ASP A 80 2.73 0.14 -0.82
C ASP A 80 1.48 -0.34 -0.09
N VAL A 81 0.46 -0.77 -0.84
CA VAL A 81 -0.76 -1.36 -0.29
C VAL A 81 -0.43 -2.62 0.51
N ALA A 82 0.37 -3.53 -0.05
CA ALA A 82 0.76 -4.76 0.64
C ALA A 82 1.56 -4.49 1.92
N ALA A 83 2.48 -3.52 1.89
CA ALA A 83 3.24 -3.09 3.06
C ALA A 83 2.31 -2.54 4.16
N LEU A 84 1.33 -1.72 3.77
CA LEU A 84 0.36 -1.16 4.72
C LEU A 84 -0.56 -2.24 5.30
N VAL A 85 -1.06 -3.18 4.50
CA VAL A 85 -1.84 -4.33 5.00
C VAL A 85 -1.05 -5.10 6.05
N GLN A 86 0.22 -5.41 5.77
CA GLN A 86 1.06 -6.14 6.72
C GLN A 86 1.25 -5.37 8.03
N ALA A 87 1.44 -4.04 7.95
CA ALA A 87 1.58 -3.18 9.12
C ALA A 87 0.30 -3.17 9.96
N VAL A 88 -0.86 -2.98 9.33
CA VAL A 88 -2.17 -3.00 9.99
C VAL A 88 -2.42 -4.37 10.64
N LEU A 89 -2.13 -5.48 9.95
CA LEU A 89 -2.29 -6.82 10.52
C LEU A 89 -1.40 -7.04 11.75
N ASN A 90 -0.17 -6.52 11.73
CA ASN A 90 0.73 -6.62 12.87
C ASN A 90 0.23 -5.82 14.07
N GLU A 91 -0.37 -4.64 13.84
CA GLU A 91 -1.00 -3.83 14.89
C GLU A 91 -2.14 -4.62 15.57
N TYR A 92 -3.00 -5.28 14.79
CA TYR A 92 -4.08 -6.11 15.34
C TYR A 92 -3.60 -7.39 16.01
N ARG A 93 -2.51 -8.00 15.52
CA ARG A 93 -1.90 -9.21 16.13
C ARG A 93 -1.18 -8.89 17.44
N GLY A 94 -0.58 -7.71 17.57
CA GLY A 94 0.13 -7.26 18.78
C GLY A 94 -0.78 -6.85 19.94
N GLY A 95 -2.09 -6.69 19.69
CA GLY A 95 -3.09 -6.29 20.69
C GLY A 95 -3.88 -7.45 21.32
N ALA A 96 -3.72 -8.68 20.85
CA ALA A 96 -4.36 -9.83 21.49
C ALA A 96 -3.52 -10.26 22.69
N PRO A 97 -4.05 -10.30 23.94
CA PRO A 97 -3.43 -11.16 24.93
C PRO A 97 -3.34 -12.56 24.31
N GLU A 98 -2.18 -13.22 24.45
CA GLU A 98 -2.06 -14.64 24.13
C GLU A 98 -3.30 -15.33 24.72
N PRO A 99 -4.19 -15.94 23.92
CA PRO A 99 -5.22 -16.76 24.49
C PRO A 99 -4.46 -17.83 25.28
N GLU A 100 -4.71 -17.92 26.58
CA GLU A 100 -4.33 -19.08 27.36
C GLU A 100 -5.01 -20.25 26.64
N ILE A 101 -4.24 -20.99 25.85
CA ILE A 101 -4.75 -22.08 25.03
C ILE A 101 -5.11 -23.18 26.02
N GLU A 102 -6.35 -23.18 26.50
CA GLU A 102 -6.94 -24.40 27.04
C GLU A 102 -6.89 -25.44 25.90
N PRO A 103 -6.31 -26.63 26.12
CA PRO A 103 -5.97 -27.58 25.05
C PRO A 103 -7.18 -28.29 24.40
N ASP A 104 -8.35 -27.65 24.36
CA ASP A 104 -9.61 -28.26 23.89
C ASP A 104 -10.56 -27.28 23.16
N ASP A 105 -10.07 -26.50 22.19
CA ASP A 105 -10.91 -26.11 21.05
C ASP A 105 -10.05 -25.80 19.82
N SER A 106 -9.68 -26.85 19.09
CA SER A 106 -8.99 -26.78 17.79
C SER A 106 -9.88 -26.24 16.66
N ARG A 107 -10.68 -25.20 16.94
CA ARG A 107 -11.25 -24.31 15.92
C ARG A 107 -10.41 -23.04 15.88
N ASP A 108 -9.18 -23.24 15.45
CA ASP A 108 -8.26 -22.19 15.06
C ASP A 108 -8.98 -21.22 14.12
N VAL A 109 -9.23 -20.02 14.62
CA VAL A 109 -9.63 -18.81 13.88
C VAL A 109 -8.50 -18.29 12.98
N ALA A 110 -7.56 -19.16 12.61
CA ALA A 110 -6.50 -18.92 11.65
C ALA A 110 -6.93 -19.39 10.26
N SER A 111 -7.93 -18.74 9.67
CA SER A 111 -8.11 -18.83 8.23
C SER A 111 -8.72 -17.55 7.70
N PHE A 112 -7.86 -16.54 7.56
CA PHE A 112 -8.10 -15.43 6.62
C PHE A 112 -8.06 -15.91 5.16
N ASP A 113 -7.84 -17.22 4.91
CA ASP A 113 -7.93 -17.83 3.57
C ASP A 113 -9.31 -17.60 2.93
N ASN A 114 -10.34 -17.30 3.72
CA ASN A 114 -11.68 -16.96 3.23
C ASN A 114 -11.87 -15.50 2.79
N PHE A 115 -10.90 -14.58 2.97
CA PHE A 115 -11.09 -13.19 2.51
C PHE A 115 -10.85 -13.03 1.00
N PHE A 116 -9.99 -13.85 0.40
CA PHE A 116 -9.77 -13.87 -1.05
C PHE A 116 -10.52 -15.00 -1.78
N ALA A 117 -11.04 -16.00 -1.07
CA ALA A 117 -11.90 -17.04 -1.65
C ALA A 117 -13.26 -16.51 -2.16
N VAL A 118 -13.68 -15.31 -1.73
CA VAL A 118 -14.93 -14.66 -2.19
C VAL A 118 -14.81 -14.07 -3.60
N LEU A 119 -13.61 -13.98 -4.17
CA LEU A 119 -13.41 -13.45 -5.54
C LEU A 119 -13.12 -14.54 -6.59
N ASP A 120 -13.18 -15.82 -6.21
CA ASP A 120 -12.96 -16.96 -7.11
C ASP A 120 -14.22 -17.83 -7.26
N GLU A 121 -15.40 -17.24 -7.02
CA GLU A 121 -16.68 -17.85 -7.39
C GLU A 121 -17.06 -17.32 -8.78
N GLU A 122 -16.32 -17.77 -9.80
CA GLU A 122 -16.89 -17.85 -11.15
C GLU A 122 -17.99 -18.91 -11.11
N ASP A 123 -19.19 -18.48 -10.72
CA ASP A 123 -20.44 -19.20 -10.97
C ASP A 123 -20.68 -19.22 -12.50
N GLU A 124 -19.93 -20.08 -13.17
CA GLU A 124 -20.37 -20.74 -14.39
C GLU A 124 -21.67 -21.51 -14.07
N ASP A 125 -22.69 -21.35 -14.94
CA ASP A 125 -23.98 -22.05 -14.97
C ASP A 125 -25.19 -21.42 -14.26
N LEU A 126 -25.54 -20.17 -14.63
CA LEU A 126 -26.96 -19.79 -14.71
C LEU A 126 -27.50 -20.10 -16.12
N PRO A 127 -28.32 -21.16 -16.32
CA PRO A 127 -29.01 -21.31 -17.60
C PRO A 127 -30.01 -20.16 -17.78
N ILE A 128 -29.73 -19.28 -18.75
CA ILE A 128 -30.70 -18.31 -19.24
C ILE A 128 -31.84 -19.11 -19.90
N TYR A 129 -32.93 -19.32 -19.17
CA TYR A 129 -34.20 -19.69 -19.77
C TYR A 129 -34.78 -18.47 -20.48
N ILE A 130 -34.51 -18.33 -21.78
CA ILE A 130 -35.35 -17.50 -22.65
C ILE A 130 -36.64 -18.29 -22.87
N ASP A 131 -37.68 -17.99 -22.08
CA ASP A 131 -39.01 -18.48 -22.37
C ASP A 131 -39.56 -17.66 -23.56
N LEU A 132 -39.50 -18.23 -24.76
CA LEU A 132 -40.13 -17.68 -25.95
C LEU A 132 -41.59 -18.13 -25.95
N ASN A 133 -42.49 -17.24 -25.53
CA ASN A 133 -43.90 -17.34 -25.84
C ASN A 133 -44.49 -15.97 -26.21
#